data_AF-A0A1H3D6K2-F1
#
_entry.id   AF-A0A1H3D6K2-F1
#
_cell.length_a   1.000
_cell.length_b   1.000
_cell.length_c   1.000
_cell.angle_alpha   90.00
_cell.angle_beta   90.00
_cell.angle_gamma   90.00
#
_symmetry.space_group_name_H-M   'P 1'
#
loop_
_entity.id
_entity.type
_entity.pdbx_description
1 polymer ?
#
loop_
_entity_poly.entity_id
_entity_poly.type
_entity_poly.pdbx_seq_one_letter_code
_entity_poly.pdbx_strand_id
1 'polypeptide(L)'
;MPQSMQITPRDILDDILPKVKATERVVNNTLKSMLEAADDSAERRRLENQVMEFELEITMIMMNLEHLMNRYAMAFQEVTDAGHRRSGPVLELDQHEVVAIESARKLYERIQEVQRADTSPD
;
A
#
# COMPACT_ATOMS: atom_id res chain seq x y z
N MET A 1 8.65 14.26 21.65
CA MET A 1 8.25 14.81 20.35
C MET A 1 7.96 13.61 19.45
N PRO A 2 6.76 13.48 18.85
CA PRO A 2 6.60 12.49 17.78
C PRO A 2 7.59 12.81 16.66
N GLN A 3 8.23 11.80 16.08
CA GLN A 3 9.13 12.00 14.95
C GLN A 3 8.31 12.58 13.79
N SER A 4 8.67 13.77 13.31
CA SER A 4 8.05 14.36 12.13
C SER A 4 8.51 13.55 10.92
N MET A 5 7.62 12.76 10.34
CA MET A 5 7.89 12.06 9.08
C MET A 5 8.09 13.11 7.98
N GLN A 6 9.29 13.17 7.40
CA GLN A 6 9.55 14.00 6.22
C GLN A 6 9.33 13.16 4.97
N ILE A 7 8.33 13.52 4.17
CA ILE A 7 8.02 12.87 2.90
C ILE A 7 7.74 13.92 1.84
N THR A 8 8.09 13.63 0.59
CA THR A 8 7.82 14.51 -0.56
C THR A 8 6.76 13.90 -1.49
N PRO A 9 6.09 14.68 -2.35
CA PRO A 9 5.17 14.14 -3.35
C PRO A 9 5.80 13.05 -4.22
N ARG A 10 7.09 13.22 -4.57
CA ARG A 10 7.81 12.20 -5.33
C ARG A 10 7.95 10.89 -4.57
N ASP A 11 8.25 10.91 -3.27
CA ASP A 11 8.32 9.68 -2.48
C ASP A 11 6.97 8.95 -2.46
N ILE A 12 5.87 9.71 -2.40
CA ILE A 12 4.52 9.14 -2.48
C ILE A 12 4.28 8.50 -3.85
N LEU A 13 4.61 9.19 -4.95
CA LEU A 13 4.36 8.73 -6.32
C LEU A 13 5.28 7.58 -6.76
N ASP A 14 6.56 7.63 -6.40
CA ASP A 14 7.60 6.72 -6.88
C ASP A 14 7.80 5.50 -5.95
N ASP A 15 7.44 5.62 -4.66
CA ASP A 15 7.65 4.55 -3.67
C ASP A 15 6.33 4.05 -3.06
N ILE A 16 5.54 4.93 -2.45
CA ILE A 16 4.39 4.50 -1.64
C ILE A 16 3.22 3.99 -2.50
N LEU A 17 2.75 4.78 -3.48
CA LEU A 17 1.66 4.37 -4.37
C LEU A 17 1.97 3.05 -5.09
N PRO A 18 3.17 2.87 -5.67
CA PRO A 18 3.54 1.61 -6.31
C PRO A 18 3.50 0.41 -5.35
N LYS A 19 3.91 0.57 -4.09
CA LYS A 19 3.81 -0.50 -3.08
C LYS A 19 2.38 -0.89 -2.79
N VAL A 20 1.48 0.08 -2.58
CA VAL A 20 0.05 -0.20 -2.34
C VAL A 20 -0.57 -0.93 -3.52
N LYS A 21 -0.29 -0.46 -4.76
CA LYS A 21 -0.77 -1.12 -5.99
C LYS A 21 -0.18 -2.51 -6.18
N ALA A 22 1.07 -2.73 -5.80
CA ALA A 22 1.69 -4.05 -5.85
C ALA A 22 0.97 -5.00 -4.89
N THR A 23 0.73 -4.58 -3.65
CA THR A 23 -0.01 -5.37 -2.66
C THR A 23 -1.42 -5.72 -3.17
N GLU A 24 -2.17 -4.74 -3.68
CA GLU A 24 -3.50 -4.97 -4.23
C GLU A 24 -3.51 -6.05 -5.33
N ARG A 25 -2.51 -6.04 -6.21
CA ARG A 25 -2.38 -7.08 -7.26
C ARG A 25 -2.13 -8.46 -6.69
N VAL A 26 -1.30 -8.60 -5.65
CA VAL A 26 -1.06 -9.91 -5.04
C VAL A 26 -2.30 -10.42 -4.33
N VAL A 27 -3.01 -9.57 -3.59
CA VAL A 27 -4.26 -9.95 -2.94
C VAL A 27 -5.27 -10.44 -3.97
N ASN A 28 -5.41 -9.69 -5.07
CA ASN A 28 -6.37 -10.03 -6.13
C ASN A 28 -6.00 -11.26 -6.96
N ASN A 29 -4.72 -11.51 -7.17
CA ASN A 29 -4.28 -12.61 -8.06
C ASN A 29 -3.87 -13.86 -7.28
N THR A 30 -3.16 -13.72 -6.18
CA THR A 30 -2.56 -14.84 -5.46
C THR A 30 -3.50 -15.39 -4.41
N LEU A 31 -3.92 -14.54 -3.45
CA LEU A 31 -4.77 -15.01 -2.35
C LEU A 31 -6.17 -15.44 -2.83
N LYS A 32 -6.74 -14.74 -3.82
CA LYS A 32 -8.02 -15.16 -4.42
C LYS A 32 -7.89 -16.47 -5.20
N SER A 33 -6.79 -16.71 -5.92
CA SER A 33 -6.57 -17.99 -6.57
C SER A 33 -6.33 -19.14 -5.58
N MET A 34 -5.62 -18.90 -4.47
CA MET A 34 -5.49 -19.90 -3.39
C MET A 34 -6.86 -20.23 -2.78
N LEU A 35 -7.72 -19.22 -2.61
CA LEU A 35 -9.07 -19.40 -2.10
C LEU A 35 -9.96 -20.22 -3.04
N GLU A 36 -9.81 -20.03 -4.36
CA GLU A 36 -10.51 -20.83 -5.37
C GLU A 36 -10.05 -22.29 -5.39
N ALA A 37 -8.77 -22.54 -5.10
CA ALA A 37 -8.18 -23.88 -5.05
C ALA A 37 -8.34 -24.60 -3.70
N ALA A 38 -8.81 -23.91 -2.65
CA ALA A 38 -8.92 -24.47 -1.30
C ALA A 38 -10.11 -25.43 -1.18
N ASP A 39 -9.82 -26.74 -1.04
CA ASP A 39 -10.82 -27.79 -0.80
C ASP A 39 -11.21 -27.94 0.67
N ASP A 40 -10.35 -27.50 1.61
CA ASP A 40 -10.65 -27.54 3.04
C ASP A 40 -11.40 -26.28 3.50
N SER A 41 -12.51 -26.49 4.20
CA SER A 41 -13.36 -25.42 4.70
C SER A 41 -12.71 -24.52 5.76
N ALA A 42 -11.77 -25.05 6.56
CA ALA A 42 -11.07 -24.25 7.56
C ALA A 42 -9.99 -23.38 6.91
N GLU A 43 -9.23 -23.96 5.98
CA GLU A 43 -8.27 -23.23 5.14
C GLU A 43 -8.95 -22.11 4.34
N ARG A 44 -10.08 -22.42 3.70
CA ARG A 44 -10.87 -21.46 2.94
C ARG A 44 -11.28 -20.26 3.80
N ARG A 45 -11.80 -20.52 5.01
CA ARG A 45 -12.21 -19.45 5.94
C ARG A 45 -11.02 -18.60 6.40
N ARG A 46 -9.84 -19.21 6.60
CA ARG A 46 -8.62 -18.49 6.94
C ARG A 46 -8.20 -17.53 5.82
N LEU A 47 -8.22 -18.01 4.57
CA LEU A 47 -7.90 -17.20 3.39
C LEU A 47 -8.93 -16.08 3.16
N GLU A 48 -10.22 -16.35 3.36
CA GLU A 48 -11.29 -15.33 3.29
C GLU A 48 -11.05 -14.18 4.27
N ASN A 49 -10.76 -14.51 5.54
CA ASN A 49 -10.44 -13.51 6.55
C ASN A 49 -9.20 -12.71 6.19
N GLN A 50 -8.16 -13.39 5.69
CA GLN A 50 -6.91 -12.74 5.29
C GLN A 50 -7.12 -11.77 4.11
N VAL A 51 -7.89 -12.17 3.09
CA VAL A 51 -8.24 -11.30 1.95
C VAL A 51 -9.02 -10.07 2.45
N MET A 52 -10.03 -10.27 3.30
CA MET A 52 -10.83 -9.18 3.84
C MET A 52 -9.97 -8.19 4.65
N GLU A 53 -9.07 -8.68 5.50
CA GLU A 53 -8.14 -7.84 6.27
C GLU A 53 -7.25 -6.99 5.34
N PHE A 54 -6.69 -7.59 4.30
CA PHE A 54 -5.88 -6.86 3.32
C PHE A 54 -6.70 -5.82 2.56
N GLU A 55 -7.91 -6.15 2.09
CA GLU A 55 -8.77 -5.23 1.34
C GLU A 55 -9.17 -4.01 2.19
N LEU A 56 -9.49 -4.22 3.47
CA LEU A 56 -9.79 -3.13 4.41
C LEU A 56 -8.57 -2.23 4.64
N GLU A 57 -7.40 -2.82 4.87
CA GLU A 57 -6.16 -2.07 5.09
C GLU A 57 -5.77 -1.24 3.86
N ILE A 58 -5.85 -1.83 2.65
CA ILE A 58 -5.62 -1.12 1.38
C ILE A 58 -6.60 0.05 1.23
N THR A 59 -7.90 -0.18 1.48
CA THR A 59 -8.92 0.86 1.35
C THR A 59 -8.64 2.05 2.27
N MET A 60 -8.31 1.78 3.54
CA MET A 60 -7.97 2.84 4.50
C MET A 60 -6.71 3.61 4.08
N ILE A 61 -5.67 2.92 3.61
CA ILE A 61 -4.45 3.57 3.11
C ILE A 61 -4.79 4.47 1.92
N MET A 62 -5.54 3.95 0.94
CA MET A 62 -5.90 4.70 -0.26
C MET A 62 -6.73 5.94 0.05
N MET A 63 -7.71 5.85 0.94
CA MET A 63 -8.50 7.01 1.37
C MET A 63 -7.63 8.13 1.96
N ASN A 64 -6.66 7.78 2.80
CA ASN A 64 -5.76 8.76 3.41
C ASN A 64 -4.74 9.32 2.40
N LEU A 65 -4.24 8.49 1.48
CA LEU A 65 -3.37 8.95 0.39
C LEU A 65 -4.11 9.88 -0.57
N GLU A 66 -5.37 9.57 -0.92
CA GLU A 66 -6.21 10.43 -1.73
C GLU A 66 -6.47 11.77 -1.04
N HIS A 67 -6.75 11.75 0.27
CA HIS A 67 -6.87 12.98 1.05
C HIS A 67 -5.59 13.83 0.98
N LEU A 68 -4.43 13.21 1.23
CA LEU A 68 -3.12 13.88 1.17
C LEU A 68 -2.84 14.47 -0.22
N MET A 69 -3.05 13.68 -1.27
CA MET A 69 -2.83 14.11 -2.66
C MET A 69 -3.76 15.25 -3.05
N ASN A 70 -5.01 15.23 -2.59
CA ASN A 70 -5.95 16.31 -2.82
C ASN A 70 -5.54 17.58 -2.07
N ARG A 71 -5.08 17.47 -0.82
CA ARG A 71 -4.62 18.61 -0.02
C ARG A 71 -3.40 19.30 -0.65
N TYR A 72 -2.49 18.52 -1.24
CA TYR A 72 -1.27 19.00 -1.88
C TYR A 72 -1.32 18.90 -3.41
N ALA A 73 -2.49 18.98 -4.03
CA ALA A 73 -2.67 18.69 -5.46
C ALA A 73 -1.71 19.46 -6.37
N MET A 74 -1.44 20.75 -6.08
CA MET A 74 -0.48 21.54 -6.85
C MET A 74 0.96 20.98 -6.76
N ALA A 75 1.39 20.56 -5.56
CA ALA A 75 2.74 20.01 -5.37
C ALA A 75 2.91 18.66 -6.11
N PHE A 76 1.87 17.82 -6.11
CA PHE A 76 1.85 16.57 -6.88
C PHE A 76 1.83 16.83 -8.39
N GLN A 77 1.05 17.82 -8.84
CA GLN A 77 1.01 18.21 -10.25
C GLN A 77 2.37 18.73 -10.73
N GLU A 78 3.04 19.60 -9.95
CA GLU A 78 4.36 20.11 -10.28
C GLU A 78 5.42 19.00 -10.44
N VAL A 79 5.39 18.00 -9.56
CA VAL A 79 6.29 16.84 -9.66
C VAL A 79 5.98 16.00 -10.90
N THR A 80 4.70 15.79 -11.18
CA THR A 80 4.23 15.03 -12.35
C THR A 80 4.61 15.74 -13.65
N ASP A 81 4.38 17.04 -13.76
CA ASP A 81 4.71 17.88 -14.92
C ASP A 81 6.23 17.96 -15.15
N ALA A 82 7.01 17.93 -14.08
CA ALA A 82 8.46 17.84 -14.14
C ALA A 82 8.98 16.42 -14.47
N GLY A 83 8.09 15.45 -14.68
CA GLY A 83 8.43 14.05 -14.94
C GLY A 83 9.21 13.41 -13.80
N HIS A 84 8.83 13.68 -12.55
CA HIS A 84 9.47 13.19 -11.32
C HIS A 84 10.94 13.62 -11.15
N ARG A 85 11.44 14.59 -11.92
CA ARG A 85 12.82 15.12 -11.80
C ARG A 85 13.03 15.98 -10.56
N ARG A 86 11.94 16.46 -9.95
CA ARG A 86 11.93 17.22 -8.70
C ARG A 86 11.21 16.40 -7.64
N SER A 87 11.68 16.48 -6.40
CA SER A 87 11.00 15.79 -5.30
C SER A 87 9.70 16.48 -4.88
N GLY A 88 9.61 17.80 -5.08
CA GLY A 88 8.54 18.63 -4.53
C GLY A 88 8.86 19.10 -3.10
N PRO A 89 7.99 19.90 -2.48
CA PRO A 89 8.16 20.34 -1.09
C PRO A 89 8.04 19.16 -0.11
N VAL A 90 8.63 19.30 1.07
CA VAL A 90 8.34 18.39 2.19
C VAL A 90 6.90 18.61 2.62
N LEU A 91 6.13 17.53 2.71
CA LEU A 91 4.73 17.53 3.12
C LEU A 91 4.64 17.49 4.63
N GLU A 92 3.75 18.31 5.19
CA GLU A 92 3.31 18.15 6.57
C GLU A 92 2.18 17.13 6.59
N LEU A 93 2.37 16.05 7.35
CA LEU A 93 1.38 14.98 7.46
C LEU A 93 0.60 15.12 8.77
N ASP A 94 -0.69 14.81 8.71
CA ASP A 94 -1.47 14.55 9.92
C ASP A 94 -1.26 13.12 10.42
N GLN A 95 -1.82 12.82 11.60
CA GLN A 95 -1.65 11.51 12.24
C GLN A 95 -2.15 10.34 11.38
N HIS A 96 -3.25 10.51 10.65
CA HIS A 96 -3.83 9.45 9.83
C HIS A 96 -3.00 9.22 8.56
N GLU A 97 -2.47 10.29 7.98
CA GLU A 97 -1.57 10.20 6.83
C GLU A 97 -0.25 9.54 7.20
N VAL A 98 0.36 9.88 8.34
CA VAL A 98 1.57 9.18 8.84
C VAL A 98 1.30 7.68 8.98
N VAL A 99 0.19 7.31 9.61
CA VAL A 99 -0.21 5.91 9.77
C VAL A 99 -0.39 5.23 8.42
N ALA A 100 -1.02 5.89 7.44
CA ALA A 100 -1.22 5.33 6.11
C ALA A 100 0.11 5.04 5.39
N ILE A 101 1.11 5.93 5.51
CA ILE A 101 2.43 5.67 4.91
C ILE A 101 3.14 4.50 5.58
N GLU A 102 3.14 4.45 6.91
CA GLU A 102 3.76 3.34 7.64
C GLU A 102 3.06 2.01 7.33
N SER A 103 1.73 2.00 7.32
CA SER A 103 0.94 0.81 6.98
C SER A 103 1.22 0.37 5.54
N ALA A 104 1.31 1.28 4.57
CA ALA A 104 1.66 0.93 3.20
C ALA A 104 3.01 0.21 3.09
N ARG A 105 4.02 0.65 3.85
CA ARG A 105 5.34 -0.01 3.89
C ARG A 105 5.25 -1.41 4.51
N LYS A 106 4.64 -1.52 5.69
CA LYS A 106 4.47 -2.81 6.39
C LYS A 106 3.63 -3.80 5.59
N LEU A 107 2.59 -3.31 4.92
CA LEU A 107 1.71 -4.13 4.10
C LEU A 107 2.45 -4.74 2.91
N TYR A 108 3.32 -3.93 2.28
CA TYR A 108 4.19 -4.41 1.20
C TYR A 108 5.24 -5.41 1.70
N GLU A 109 5.79 -5.24 2.90
CA GLU A 109 6.69 -6.24 3.49
C GLU A 109 5.98 -7.58 3.73
N ARG A 110 4.78 -7.55 4.35
CA ARG A 110 3.95 -8.74 4.58
C ARG A 110 3.61 -9.46 3.28
N ILE A 111 3.27 -8.73 2.21
CA ILE A 111 2.89 -9.37 0.94
C ILE A 111 4.09 -10.01 0.22
N GLN A 112 5.29 -9.44 0.38
CA GLN A 112 6.53 -10.05 -0.12
C GLN A 112 6.82 -11.39 0.58
N GLU A 113 6.50 -11.52 1.87
CA GLU A 113 6.63 -12.78 2.59
C GLU A 113 5.67 -13.85 2.06
N VAL A 114 4.40 -13.48 1.81
CA VAL A 114 3.40 -14.38 1.20
C VAL A 114 3.86 -14.87 -0.17
N GLN A 115 4.32 -13.97 -1.04
CA GLN A 115 4.80 -14.35 -2.37
C GLN A 115 6.00 -15.30 -2.32
N ARG A 116 6.94 -15.09 -1.38
CA ARG A 116 8.10 -15.97 -1.20
C ARG A 116 7.69 -17.35 -0.69
N ALA A 117 6.68 -17.43 0.18
CA ALA A 117 6.17 -18.70 0.67
C ALA A 117 5.50 -19.50 -0.46
N ASP A 118 4.77 -18.85 -1.38
CA ASP A 118 4.14 -19.51 -2.53
C ASP A 118 5.12 -19.96 -3.62
N THR A 119 6.26 -19.29 -3.77
CA THR A 119 7.27 -19.61 -4.81
C THR A 119 8.37 -20.57 -4.34
N SER A 120 8.31 -21.06 -3.11
CA SER A 120 9.24 -22.09 -2.64
C SER A 120 8.69 -23.48 -3.00
N PRO A 121 9.33 -24.22 -3.93
CA PRO A 121 8.94 -25.59 -4.20
C PRO A 121 9.43 -26.48 -3.05
N ASP A 122 8.54 -27.32 -2.52
CA ASP A 122 8.94 -28.59 -1.90
C ASP A 122 9.43 -29.56 -3.00
#